data_AF-A0A3C0PD71-F1
#
_entry.id   AF-A0A3C0PD71-F1
#
_cell.length_a   1.000
_cell.length_b   1.000
_cell.length_c   1.000
_cell.angle_alpha   90.00
_cell.angle_beta   90.00
_cell.angle_gamma   90.00
#
_symmetry.space_group_name_H-M   'P 1'
#
loop_
_entity.id
_entity.type
_entity.pdbx_description
1 polymer ?
#
loop_
_entity_poly.entity_id
_entity_poly.type
_entity_poly.pdbx_seq_one_letter_code
_entity_poly.pdbx_strand_id
1 'polypeptide(L)'
;MKRTLLAVLGALICMIIVSCSKSASYEAQADKAYNQSKKAQGYEQKMLEKRAYIFYQKYLHEKPNKKNLSLTFKKNFLEITLNRANMVLIEGNYEMDAIHLFLSDIDSILTKDSPAELKQRYADFLSTMADSCLARSQVPAALDWINKATSVLDNPSSLEEKKKRIIGDYAKQYFDIAVDAFQQSKADKDPEQAIKAEYYVLLVMVYDTNYTGAAALLSELRKNNMATLSGYAKVVEGKLDKRVNKFDILLAVSKNAKGSMTVSMFNNSYNPQRLKPENFYLVDENGKKYVAANSSKIDPEILDTEHDTKNIHLVFAAAPANPKKLVYENGEHYTEKYFF
;
A
#
# COMPACT_ATOMS: atom_id res chain seq x y z
N MET A 1 35.62 69.53 34.97
CA MET A 1 35.07 69.03 33.69
C MET A 1 34.65 67.58 33.82
N LYS A 2 33.33 67.33 33.74
CA LYS A 2 32.65 66.25 32.98
C LYS A 2 32.93 64.77 33.38
N ARG A 3 31.93 64.10 33.97
CA ARG A 3 31.03 63.06 33.36
C ARG A 3 31.67 61.66 33.30
N THR A 4 31.31 60.72 34.20
CA THR A 4 30.28 59.65 34.05
C THR A 4 30.52 58.61 32.95
N LEU A 5 30.37 57.34 33.36
CA LEU A 5 29.76 56.19 32.64
C LEU A 5 30.65 55.22 31.82
N LEU A 6 30.42 53.92 32.09
CA LEU A 6 30.71 52.68 31.34
C LEU A 6 32.15 52.13 31.24
N ALA A 7 32.40 51.07 32.01
CA ALA A 7 32.91 49.81 31.48
C ALA A 7 32.51 48.64 32.41
N VAL A 8 31.21 48.32 32.41
CA VAL A 8 30.73 46.98 32.75
C VAL A 8 31.07 46.11 31.55
N LEU A 9 32.22 45.42 31.57
CA LEU A 9 32.51 44.26 30.72
C LEU A 9 33.92 43.75 31.05
N GLY A 10 34.00 42.51 31.51
CA GLY A 10 35.24 41.73 31.35
C GLY A 10 36.00 41.37 32.63
N ALA A 11 35.35 40.91 33.70
CA ALA A 11 36.03 40.08 34.72
C ALA A 11 35.06 39.32 35.65
N LEU A 12 33.85 38.95 35.20
CA LEU A 12 32.98 38.01 35.94
C LEU A 12 32.89 36.67 35.19
N ILE A 13 34.05 36.18 34.77
CA ILE A 13 34.27 34.77 34.42
C ILE A 13 35.11 34.21 35.57
N CYS A 14 34.69 33.06 36.10
CA CYS A 14 35.27 32.34 37.23
C CYS A 14 34.87 32.86 38.62
N MET A 15 33.66 32.48 39.06
CA MET A 15 33.41 31.75 40.32
C MET A 15 31.95 31.91 40.76
N ILE A 16 31.03 31.29 40.02
CA ILE A 16 29.92 30.61 40.69
C ILE A 16 30.21 29.13 40.58
N ILE A 17 30.75 28.66 41.69
CA ILE A 17 30.85 27.29 42.17
C ILE A 17 29.80 26.41 41.48
N VAL A 18 30.27 25.65 40.49
CA VAL A 18 29.62 24.44 40.01
C VAL A 18 29.67 23.47 41.19
N SER A 19 28.64 23.50 42.02
CA SER A 19 28.32 22.37 42.87
C SER A 19 28.28 21.13 41.99
N CYS A 20 29.06 20.13 42.38
CA CYS A 20 29.11 18.80 41.81
C CYS A 20 27.72 18.16 41.78
N SER A 21 26.91 18.42 40.76
CA SER A 21 25.77 17.57 40.41
C SER A 21 26.28 16.51 39.44
N LYS A 22 26.31 15.26 39.89
CA LYS A 22 26.41 14.04 39.06
C LYS A 22 25.79 14.31 37.70
N SER A 23 26.51 14.04 36.61
CA SER A 23 26.00 14.18 35.23
C SER A 23 24.56 13.69 35.17
N ALA A 24 23.60 14.63 35.03
CA ALA A 24 22.18 14.30 35.12
C ALA A 24 21.86 13.20 34.10
N SER A 25 21.08 12.18 34.51
CA SER A 25 20.70 11.08 33.61
C SER A 25 20.04 11.64 32.34
N TYR A 26 20.13 10.92 31.22
CA TYR A 26 19.50 11.38 29.98
C TYR A 26 18.00 11.64 30.14
N GLU A 27 17.29 10.84 30.94
CA GLU A 27 15.88 11.09 31.32
C GLU A 27 15.72 12.45 32.02
N ALA A 28 16.52 12.78 33.03
CA ALA A 28 16.43 14.06 33.73
C ALA A 28 16.74 15.27 32.81
N GLN A 29 17.69 15.10 31.87
CA GLN A 29 17.97 16.13 30.86
C GLN A 29 16.81 16.30 29.88
N ALA A 30 16.16 15.20 29.49
CA ALA A 30 15.00 15.21 28.63
C ALA A 30 13.78 15.86 29.31
N ASP A 31 13.47 15.47 30.54
CA ASP A 31 12.37 16.03 31.33
C ASP A 31 12.54 17.54 31.55
N LYS A 32 13.78 17.99 31.81
CA LYS A 32 14.08 19.42 31.93
C LYS A 32 13.75 20.16 30.63
N ALA A 33 14.23 19.66 29.49
CA ALA A 33 13.97 20.27 28.18
C ALA A 33 12.47 20.24 27.83
N TYR A 34 11.78 19.16 28.13
CA TYR A 34 10.33 19.00 27.96
C TYR A 34 9.55 20.04 28.77
N ASN A 35 9.83 20.18 30.06
CA ASN A 35 9.13 21.15 30.91
C ASN A 35 9.42 22.60 30.50
N GLN A 36 10.61 22.88 29.97
CA GLN A 36 10.95 24.18 29.40
C GLN A 36 10.20 24.43 28.09
N SER A 37 10.06 23.43 27.22
CA SER A 37 9.36 23.61 25.94
C SER A 37 7.88 23.97 26.13
N LYS A 38 7.22 23.45 27.17
CA LYS A 38 5.84 23.79 27.52
C LYS A 38 5.59 25.27 27.83
N LYS A 39 6.65 26.04 28.13
CA LYS A 39 6.57 27.46 28.47
C LYS A 39 7.14 28.36 27.36
N ALA A 40 7.89 27.77 26.42
CA ALA A 40 8.49 28.49 25.31
C ALA A 40 7.52 28.62 24.14
N GLN A 41 7.86 29.46 23.15
CA GLN A 41 7.10 29.62 21.92
C GLN A 41 8.03 29.67 20.69
N GLY A 42 7.46 29.42 19.51
CA GLY A 42 8.15 29.58 18.23
C GLY A 42 9.41 28.71 18.11
N TYR A 43 10.50 29.29 17.62
CA TYR A 43 11.75 28.57 17.36
C TYR A 43 12.39 27.99 18.64
N GLU A 44 12.32 28.71 19.77
CA GLU A 44 12.87 28.23 21.04
C GLU A 44 12.16 26.96 21.51
N GLN A 45 10.83 26.91 21.42
CA GLN A 45 10.05 25.72 21.72
C GLN A 45 10.51 24.54 20.85
N LYS A 46 10.63 24.73 19.52
CA LYS A 46 11.07 23.69 18.58
C LYS A 46 12.44 23.11 18.95
N MET A 47 13.38 23.97 19.36
CA MET A 47 14.73 23.56 19.76
C MET A 47 14.72 22.79 21.08
N LEU A 48 13.90 23.21 22.05
CA LEU A 48 13.72 22.50 23.32
C LEU A 48 13.05 21.14 23.12
N GLU A 49 12.05 21.04 22.24
CA GLU A 49 11.41 19.77 21.88
C GLU A 49 12.39 18.82 21.18
N LYS A 50 13.20 19.32 20.24
CA LYS A 50 14.28 18.54 19.60
C LYS A 50 15.28 18.03 20.64
N ARG A 51 15.66 18.88 21.60
CA ARG A 51 16.59 18.50 22.68
C ARG A 51 15.97 17.41 23.57
N ALA A 52 14.71 17.57 23.98
CA ALA A 52 13.99 16.58 24.77
C ALA A 52 13.94 15.24 24.03
N TYR A 53 13.57 15.24 22.75
CA TYR A 53 13.52 14.06 21.90
C TYR A 53 14.86 13.29 21.87
N ILE A 54 15.98 13.99 21.57
CA ILE A 54 17.30 13.37 21.49
C ILE A 54 17.70 12.71 22.82
N PHE A 55 17.44 13.37 23.95
CA PHE A 55 17.78 12.80 25.25
C PHE A 55 16.87 11.63 25.65
N TYR A 56 15.57 11.68 25.33
CA TYR A 56 14.69 10.53 25.52
C TYR A 56 15.12 9.33 24.65
N GLN A 57 15.49 9.55 23.38
CA GLN A 57 16.03 8.48 22.52
C GLN A 57 17.30 7.85 23.10
N LYS A 58 18.25 8.68 23.55
CA LYS A 58 19.49 8.19 24.19
C LYS A 58 19.17 7.35 25.42
N TYR A 59 18.25 7.82 26.27
CA TYR A 59 17.82 7.04 27.43
C TYR A 59 17.15 5.72 27.03
N LEU A 60 16.28 5.73 26.01
CA LEU A 60 15.64 4.52 25.51
C LEU A 60 16.66 3.49 25.01
N HIS A 61 17.72 3.95 24.34
CA HIS A 61 18.80 3.10 23.85
C HIS A 61 19.61 2.45 24.99
N GLU A 62 19.80 3.16 26.10
CA GLU A 62 20.48 2.64 27.30
C GLU A 62 19.62 1.66 28.11
N LYS A 63 18.33 1.50 27.79
CA LYS A 63 17.40 0.63 28.52
C LYS A 63 17.13 -0.67 27.77
N PRO A 64 17.73 -1.81 28.19
CA PRO A 64 17.54 -3.09 27.52
C PRO A 64 16.12 -3.65 27.65
N ASN A 65 15.36 -3.25 28.67
CA ASN A 65 13.97 -3.67 28.87
C ASN A 65 13.01 -2.47 28.90
N LYS A 66 12.32 -2.25 27.78
CA LYS A 66 11.33 -1.16 27.61
C LYS A 66 10.10 -1.30 28.52
N LYS A 67 9.81 -2.49 29.07
CA LYS A 67 8.68 -2.69 29.99
C LYS A 67 8.88 -1.95 31.33
N ASN A 68 10.13 -1.73 31.73
CA ASN A 68 10.50 -1.08 32.99
C ASN A 68 10.53 0.46 32.90
N LEU A 69 10.19 1.04 31.75
CA LEU A 69 10.11 2.49 31.59
C LEU A 69 8.93 3.05 32.38
N SER A 70 9.15 4.18 33.04
CA SER A 70 8.11 4.87 33.81
C SER A 70 6.96 5.32 32.90
N LEU A 71 5.74 5.40 33.44
CA LEU A 71 4.59 5.93 32.69
C LEU A 71 4.82 7.40 32.28
N THR A 72 5.48 8.17 33.14
CA THR A 72 5.87 9.56 32.85
C THR A 72 6.80 9.65 31.66
N PHE A 73 7.85 8.83 31.61
CA PHE A 73 8.76 8.75 30.46
C PHE A 73 7.98 8.42 29.18
N LYS A 74 7.19 7.34 29.22
CA LYS A 74 6.42 6.89 28.04
C LYS A 74 5.50 8.00 27.53
N LYS A 75 4.77 8.66 28.43
CA LYS A 75 3.90 9.79 28.11
C LYS A 75 4.67 10.94 27.47
N ASN A 76 5.70 11.45 28.14
CA ASN A 76 6.43 12.63 27.69
C ASN A 76 7.16 12.36 26.37
N PHE A 77 7.74 11.17 26.22
CA PHE A 77 8.43 10.78 25.00
C PHE A 77 7.47 10.58 23.83
N LEU A 78 6.31 9.94 24.04
CA LEU A 78 5.24 9.86 23.02
C LEU A 78 4.82 11.27 22.58
N GLU A 79 4.57 12.16 23.53
CA GLU A 79 4.10 13.50 23.25
C GLU A 79 5.10 14.32 22.43
N ILE A 80 6.38 14.32 22.84
CA ILE A 80 7.44 15.02 22.10
C ILE A 80 7.66 14.41 20.72
N THR A 81 7.63 13.09 20.61
CA THR A 81 7.81 12.41 19.33
C THR A 81 6.66 12.72 18.37
N LEU A 82 5.41 12.77 18.86
CA LEU A 82 4.25 13.20 18.09
C LEU A 82 4.33 14.66 17.67
N ASN A 83 4.76 15.57 18.54
CA ASN A 83 4.96 16.99 18.18
C ASN A 83 5.97 17.11 17.03
N ARG A 84 7.10 16.41 17.15
CA ARG A 84 8.16 16.39 16.15
C ARG A 84 7.70 15.79 14.82
N ALA A 85 6.98 14.66 14.86
CA ALA A 85 6.43 14.01 13.67
C ALA A 85 5.43 14.91 12.94
N ASN A 86 4.50 15.53 13.67
CA ASN A 86 3.54 16.47 13.10
C ASN A 86 4.21 17.70 12.49
N MET A 87 5.24 18.25 13.14
CA MET A 87 6.00 19.37 12.61
C MET A 87 6.63 19.01 11.25
N VAL A 88 7.26 17.83 11.14
CA VAL A 88 7.85 17.37 9.87
C VAL A 88 6.78 17.13 8.81
N LEU A 89 5.63 16.58 9.18
CA LEU A 89 4.52 16.34 8.24
C LEU A 89 3.91 17.65 7.70
N ILE A 90 3.75 18.66 8.55
CA ILE A 90 3.16 19.96 8.18
C ILE A 90 4.17 20.84 7.43
N GLU A 91 5.44 20.80 7.81
CA GLU A 91 6.49 21.68 7.24
C GLU A 91 7.22 21.03 6.04
N GLY A 92 6.99 19.74 5.77
CA GLY A 92 7.86 18.93 4.92
C GLY A 92 7.50 18.88 3.43
N ASN A 93 8.27 19.61 2.61
CA ASN A 93 8.43 19.33 1.18
C ASN A 93 9.61 18.37 0.86
N TYR A 94 10.47 17.99 1.82
CA TYR A 94 11.70 17.21 1.55
C TYR A 94 12.16 16.17 2.62
N GLU A 95 11.61 16.11 3.84
CA GLU A 95 12.08 15.19 4.92
C GLU A 95 11.04 14.12 5.35
N MET A 96 10.19 13.66 4.43
CA MET A 96 9.19 12.61 4.73
C MET A 96 9.83 11.29 5.21
N ASP A 97 11.07 11.00 4.82
CA ASP A 97 11.79 9.79 5.24
C ASP A 97 12.03 9.74 6.76
N ALA A 98 12.17 10.91 7.42
CA ALA A 98 12.35 10.99 8.87
C ALA A 98 11.08 10.59 9.64
N ILE A 99 9.89 10.65 9.01
CA ILE A 99 8.63 10.25 9.64
C ILE A 99 8.67 8.79 10.08
N HIS A 100 9.29 7.92 9.28
CA HIS A 100 9.41 6.50 9.61
C HIS A 100 10.21 6.24 10.89
N LEU A 101 11.19 7.10 11.20
CA LEU A 101 11.97 7.00 12.44
C LEU A 101 11.10 7.37 13.66
N PHE A 102 10.34 8.47 13.57
CA PHE A 102 9.42 8.86 14.65
C PHE A 102 8.32 7.82 14.87
N LEU A 103 7.79 7.23 13.80
CA LEU A 103 6.81 6.15 13.86
C LEU A 103 7.36 4.93 14.61
N SER A 104 8.56 4.49 14.26
CA SER A 104 9.23 3.38 14.94
C SER A 104 9.41 3.66 16.44
N ASP A 105 9.80 4.89 16.81
CA ASP A 105 9.96 5.27 18.21
C ASP A 105 8.62 5.23 18.97
N ILE A 106 7.55 5.80 18.39
CA ILE A 106 6.19 5.77 18.94
C ILE A 106 5.71 4.32 19.13
N ASP A 107 5.77 3.50 18.08
CA ASP A 107 5.32 2.11 18.12
C ASP A 107 6.06 1.29 19.19
N SER A 108 7.33 1.64 19.47
CA SER A 108 8.15 0.90 20.41
C SER A 108 7.82 1.14 21.89
N ILE A 109 7.06 2.18 22.20
CA ILE A 109 6.69 2.58 23.57
C ILE A 109 5.18 2.69 23.77
N LEU A 110 4.39 2.76 22.69
CA LEU A 110 2.94 2.80 22.74
C LEU A 110 2.40 1.49 23.29
N THR A 111 1.51 1.58 24.27
CA THR A 111 0.92 0.42 24.95
C THR A 111 -0.58 0.63 25.13
N LYS A 112 -1.31 -0.44 25.50
CA LYS A 112 -2.75 -0.34 25.80
C LYS A 112 -3.05 0.68 26.92
N ASP A 113 -2.13 0.79 27.88
CA ASP A 113 -2.21 1.70 29.03
C ASP A 113 -1.78 3.14 28.72
N SER A 114 -1.39 3.43 27.47
CA SER A 114 -1.03 4.78 27.06
C SER A 114 -2.25 5.72 27.14
N PRO A 115 -2.05 7.00 27.51
CA PRO A 115 -3.15 7.96 27.64
C PRO A 115 -4.02 8.04 26.39
N ALA A 116 -5.34 8.02 26.56
CA ALA A 116 -6.31 8.04 25.46
C ALA A 116 -6.10 9.24 24.51
N GLU A 117 -5.79 10.42 25.07
CA GLU A 117 -5.47 11.62 24.29
C GLU A 117 -4.26 11.41 23.36
N LEU A 118 -3.20 10.73 23.83
CA LEU A 118 -2.02 10.46 23.00
C LEU A 118 -2.31 9.40 21.94
N LYS A 119 -3.13 8.38 22.25
CA LYS A 119 -3.62 7.41 21.27
C LYS A 119 -4.44 8.11 20.18
N GLN A 120 -5.32 9.04 20.55
CA GLN A 120 -6.10 9.86 19.62
C GLN A 120 -5.20 10.71 18.73
N ARG A 121 -4.27 11.47 19.31
CA ARG A 121 -3.32 12.30 18.55
C ARG A 121 -2.45 11.49 17.59
N TYR A 122 -2.08 10.27 17.96
CA TYR A 122 -1.34 9.39 17.06
C TYR A 122 -2.22 8.88 15.92
N ALA A 123 -3.45 8.47 16.21
CA ALA A 123 -4.41 8.06 15.19
C ALA A 123 -4.74 9.20 14.22
N ASP A 124 -4.88 10.43 14.71
CA ASP A 124 -5.10 11.62 13.88
C ASP A 124 -3.90 11.86 12.95
N PHE A 125 -2.66 11.75 13.46
CA PHE A 125 -1.45 11.84 12.65
C PHE A 125 -1.43 10.78 11.53
N LEU A 126 -1.73 9.52 11.85
CA LEU A 126 -1.83 8.44 10.86
C LEU A 126 -2.95 8.69 9.84
N SER A 127 -4.06 9.30 10.27
CA SER A 127 -5.15 9.71 9.38
C SER A 127 -4.70 10.79 8.40
N THR A 128 -3.88 11.75 8.82
CA THR A 128 -3.27 12.76 7.92
C THR A 128 -2.26 12.14 6.96
N MET A 129 -1.49 11.13 7.39
CA MET A 129 -0.63 10.35 6.49
C MET A 129 -1.45 9.65 5.40
N ALA A 130 -2.61 9.10 5.75
CA ALA A 130 -3.53 8.52 4.79
C ALA A 130 -4.00 9.55 3.75
N ASP A 131 -4.39 10.75 4.20
CA ASP A 131 -4.81 11.84 3.29
C ASP A 131 -3.69 12.25 2.32
N SER A 132 -2.44 12.28 2.79
CA SER A 132 -1.28 12.55 1.93
C SER A 132 -1.05 11.47 0.87
N CYS A 133 -1.32 10.19 1.20
CA CYS A 133 -1.28 9.10 0.23
C CYS A 133 -2.41 9.21 -0.81
N LEU A 134 -3.62 9.59 -0.38
CA LEU A 134 -4.76 9.79 -1.29
C LEU A 134 -4.49 10.92 -2.29
N ALA A 135 -3.90 12.04 -1.85
CA ALA A 135 -3.49 13.13 -2.73
C ALA A 135 -2.48 12.71 -3.82
N ARG A 136 -1.81 11.57 -3.65
CA ARG A 136 -0.87 10.96 -4.61
C ARG A 136 -1.44 9.73 -5.30
N SER A 137 -2.75 9.49 -5.20
CA SER A 137 -3.46 8.33 -5.74
C SER A 137 -2.94 6.97 -5.20
N GLN A 138 -2.38 6.95 -3.99
CA GLN A 138 -1.85 5.75 -3.34
C GLN A 138 -2.88 5.13 -2.38
N VAL A 139 -4.01 4.66 -2.91
CA VAL A 139 -5.14 4.13 -2.11
C VAL A 139 -4.74 2.98 -1.17
N PRO A 140 -3.97 1.95 -1.59
CA PRO A 140 -3.59 0.88 -0.67
C PRO A 140 -2.80 1.38 0.54
N ALA A 141 -1.84 2.28 0.32
CA ALA A 141 -1.05 2.87 1.40
C ALA A 141 -1.91 3.71 2.34
N ALA A 142 -2.88 4.46 1.80
CA ALA A 142 -3.83 5.21 2.62
C ALA A 142 -4.66 4.28 3.53
N LEU A 143 -5.15 3.16 2.99
CA LEU A 143 -5.91 2.17 3.77
C LEU A 143 -5.05 1.50 4.84
N ASP A 144 -3.77 1.23 4.56
CA ASP A 144 -2.83 0.69 5.56
C ASP A 144 -2.65 1.66 6.74
N TRP A 145 -2.52 2.96 6.47
CA TRP A 145 -2.45 3.97 7.51
C TRP A 145 -3.73 4.08 8.34
N ILE A 146 -4.90 4.03 7.71
CA ILE A 146 -6.18 4.03 8.42
C ILE A 146 -6.34 2.77 9.27
N ASN A 147 -5.99 1.59 8.74
CA ASN A 147 -6.02 0.33 9.51
C ASN A 147 -5.12 0.41 10.75
N LYS A 148 -3.92 0.99 10.61
CA LYS A 148 -3.03 1.23 11.74
C LYS A 148 -3.65 2.18 12.75
N ALA A 149 -4.25 3.29 12.29
CA ALA A 149 -4.91 4.27 13.14
C ALA A 149 -6.09 3.65 13.94
N THR A 150 -6.93 2.84 13.29
CA THR A 150 -8.00 2.07 13.93
C THR A 150 -7.45 1.18 15.05
N SER A 151 -6.33 0.48 14.79
CA SER A 151 -5.76 -0.47 15.75
C SER A 151 -5.23 0.16 17.05
N VAL A 152 -4.99 1.48 17.03
CA VAL A 152 -4.47 2.25 18.17
C VAL A 152 -5.60 2.72 19.10
N LEU A 153 -6.81 2.92 18.58
CA LEU A 153 -7.92 3.49 19.34
C LEU A 153 -8.78 2.41 20.01
N ASP A 154 -9.32 2.76 21.17
CA ASP A 154 -10.30 1.90 21.86
C ASP A 154 -11.69 1.99 21.18
N ASN A 155 -12.00 3.13 20.53
CA ASN A 155 -13.23 3.35 19.77
C ASN A 155 -12.92 4.03 18.42
N PRO A 156 -12.71 3.26 17.33
CA PRO A 156 -12.27 3.78 16.04
C PRO A 156 -13.42 4.14 15.07
N SER A 157 -14.65 4.34 15.55
CA SER A 157 -15.84 4.47 14.69
C SER A 157 -15.70 5.53 13.58
N SER A 158 -15.13 6.70 13.88
CA SER A 158 -14.89 7.77 12.89
C SER A 158 -13.89 7.36 11.80
N LEU A 159 -12.86 6.59 12.14
CA LEU A 159 -11.86 6.10 11.19
C LEU A 159 -12.42 4.96 10.33
N GLU A 160 -13.25 4.09 10.89
CA GLU A 160 -13.95 3.07 10.12
C GLU A 160 -14.91 3.69 9.09
N GLU A 161 -15.63 4.75 9.46
CA GLU A 161 -16.46 5.50 8.51
C GLU A 161 -15.63 6.22 7.44
N LYS A 162 -14.47 6.79 7.80
CA LYS A 162 -13.52 7.35 6.83
C LYS A 162 -13.01 6.27 5.86
N LYS A 163 -12.66 5.09 6.35
CA LYS A 163 -12.22 3.95 5.54
C LYS A 163 -13.29 3.52 4.54
N LYS A 164 -14.54 3.33 5.00
CA LYS A 164 -15.67 2.98 4.14
C LYS A 164 -15.91 4.01 3.05
N ARG A 165 -15.82 5.31 3.40
CA ARG A 165 -15.96 6.40 2.42
C ARG A 165 -14.87 6.35 1.35
N ILE A 166 -13.60 6.22 1.74
CA ILE A 166 -12.48 6.10 0.80
C ILE A 166 -12.73 4.92 -0.16
N ILE A 167 -13.09 3.75 0.38
CA ILE A 167 -13.39 2.56 -0.43
C ILE A 167 -14.53 2.85 -1.41
N GLY A 168 -15.64 3.43 -0.94
CA GLY A 168 -16.80 3.73 -1.76
C GLY A 168 -16.51 4.76 -2.87
N ASP A 169 -15.81 5.84 -2.56
CA ASP A 169 -15.48 6.90 -3.52
C ASP A 169 -14.59 6.37 -4.65
N TYR A 170 -13.56 5.58 -4.31
CA TYR A 170 -12.67 5.00 -5.31
C TYR A 170 -13.31 3.84 -6.08
N ALA A 171 -14.13 3.00 -5.43
CA ALA A 171 -14.91 1.98 -6.12
C ALA A 171 -15.83 2.63 -7.17
N LYS A 172 -16.49 3.74 -6.81
CA LYS A 172 -17.29 4.51 -7.76
C LYS A 172 -16.44 5.07 -8.91
N GLN A 173 -15.34 5.75 -8.59
CA GLN A 173 -14.48 6.35 -9.61
C GLN A 173 -13.93 5.30 -10.60
N TYR A 174 -13.46 4.15 -10.12
CA TYR A 174 -12.98 3.08 -10.98
C TYR A 174 -14.10 2.43 -11.78
N PHE A 175 -15.31 2.32 -11.22
CA PHE A 175 -16.46 1.82 -11.96
C PHE A 175 -16.84 2.76 -13.11
N ASP A 176 -16.87 4.07 -12.86
CA ASP A 176 -17.14 5.09 -13.88
C ASP A 176 -16.11 4.99 -15.02
N ILE A 177 -14.81 4.88 -14.69
CA ILE A 177 -13.73 4.67 -15.68
C ILE A 177 -13.94 3.38 -16.49
N ALA A 178 -14.32 2.28 -15.82
CA ALA A 178 -14.54 1.00 -16.49
C ALA A 178 -15.72 1.06 -17.47
N VAL A 179 -16.80 1.74 -17.10
CA VAL A 179 -17.98 1.94 -17.96
C VAL A 179 -17.59 2.78 -19.19
N ASP A 180 -16.91 3.90 -18.99
CA ASP A 180 -16.50 4.79 -20.09
C ASP A 180 -15.56 4.07 -21.07
N ALA A 181 -14.55 3.36 -20.55
CA ALA A 181 -13.63 2.59 -21.38
C ALA A 181 -14.35 1.46 -22.14
N PHE A 182 -15.34 0.80 -21.52
CA PHE A 182 -16.12 -0.22 -22.20
C PHE A 182 -17.03 0.34 -23.30
N GLN A 183 -17.59 1.52 -23.09
CA GLN A 183 -18.37 2.21 -24.13
C GLN A 183 -17.47 2.61 -25.31
N GLN A 184 -16.28 3.15 -25.03
CA GLN A 184 -15.29 3.48 -26.05
C GLN A 184 -14.83 2.24 -26.82
N SER A 185 -14.57 1.13 -26.14
CA SER A 185 -14.17 -0.12 -26.81
C SER A 185 -15.23 -0.61 -27.80
N LYS A 186 -16.52 -0.41 -27.49
CA LYS A 186 -17.63 -0.74 -28.41
C LYS A 186 -17.74 0.21 -29.58
N ALA A 187 -17.59 1.52 -29.32
CA ALA A 187 -17.70 2.55 -30.35
C ALA A 187 -16.55 2.45 -31.37
N ASP A 188 -15.32 2.35 -30.87
CA ASP A 188 -14.10 2.44 -31.68
C ASP A 188 -13.57 1.07 -32.11
N LYS A 189 -14.17 -0.01 -31.60
CA LYS A 189 -13.67 -1.40 -31.74
C LYS A 189 -12.23 -1.56 -31.26
N ASP A 190 -11.86 -0.78 -30.25
CA ASP A 190 -10.52 -0.80 -29.67
C ASP A 190 -10.41 -1.86 -28.56
N PRO A 191 -9.66 -2.95 -28.78
CA PRO A 191 -9.47 -3.99 -27.76
C PRO A 191 -8.70 -3.47 -26.53
N GLU A 192 -7.90 -2.42 -26.65
CA GLU A 192 -7.12 -1.86 -25.54
C GLU A 192 -8.02 -1.19 -24.49
N GLN A 193 -9.04 -0.45 -24.93
CA GLN A 193 -10.05 0.10 -24.03
C GLN A 193 -10.82 -0.99 -23.27
N ALA A 194 -11.02 -2.14 -23.92
CA ALA A 194 -11.70 -3.26 -23.28
C ALA A 194 -10.82 -3.91 -22.20
N ILE A 195 -9.51 -4.04 -22.43
CA ILE A 195 -8.54 -4.48 -21.41
C ILE A 195 -8.51 -3.48 -20.25
N LYS A 196 -8.53 -2.17 -20.54
CA LYS A 196 -8.58 -1.10 -19.53
C LYS A 196 -9.83 -1.20 -18.67
N ALA A 197 -10.99 -1.39 -19.29
CA ALA A 197 -12.27 -1.58 -18.60
C ALA A 197 -12.25 -2.83 -17.69
N GLU A 198 -11.69 -3.96 -18.17
CA GLU A 198 -11.52 -5.17 -17.37
C GLU A 198 -10.65 -4.91 -16.12
N TYR A 199 -9.54 -4.20 -16.27
CA TYR A 199 -8.68 -3.86 -15.15
C TYR A 199 -9.40 -3.04 -14.07
N TYR A 200 -10.08 -1.96 -14.47
CA TYR A 200 -10.74 -1.08 -13.52
C TYR A 200 -11.94 -1.73 -12.84
N VAL A 201 -12.74 -2.55 -13.54
CA VAL A 201 -13.84 -3.27 -12.89
C VAL A 201 -13.32 -4.34 -11.90
N LEU A 202 -12.17 -4.97 -12.19
CA LEU A 202 -11.52 -5.87 -11.23
C LEU A 202 -11.01 -5.11 -10.00
N LEU A 203 -10.47 -3.89 -10.17
CA LEU A 203 -10.11 -3.03 -9.04
C LEU A 203 -11.33 -2.67 -8.18
N VAL A 204 -12.47 -2.36 -8.78
CA VAL A 204 -13.73 -2.14 -8.04
C VAL A 204 -14.00 -3.34 -7.15
N MET A 205 -13.97 -4.56 -7.71
CA MET A 205 -14.25 -5.79 -6.95
C MET A 205 -13.20 -6.11 -5.88
N VAL A 206 -11.97 -5.61 -6.00
CA VAL A 206 -10.94 -5.72 -4.96
C VAL A 206 -11.27 -4.84 -3.76
N TYR A 207 -11.89 -3.67 -3.97
CA TYR A 207 -12.25 -2.74 -2.90
C TYR A 207 -13.67 -2.99 -2.34
N ASP A 208 -14.62 -3.30 -3.21
CA ASP A 208 -16.00 -3.64 -2.87
C ASP A 208 -16.50 -4.76 -3.79
N THR A 209 -16.47 -5.99 -3.28
CA THR A 209 -16.91 -7.19 -4.02
C THR A 209 -18.38 -7.16 -4.40
N ASN A 210 -19.20 -6.36 -3.71
CA ASN A 210 -20.64 -6.27 -3.89
C ASN A 210 -21.07 -4.99 -4.61
N TYR A 211 -20.13 -4.24 -5.18
CA TYR A 211 -20.43 -2.99 -5.87
C TYR A 211 -21.45 -3.21 -7.00
N THR A 212 -22.56 -2.48 -6.94
CA THR A 212 -23.69 -2.64 -7.86
C THR A 212 -23.25 -2.48 -9.31
N GLY A 213 -23.52 -3.50 -10.13
CA GLY A 213 -23.21 -3.50 -11.56
C GLY A 213 -21.80 -3.99 -11.92
N ALA A 214 -20.85 -4.06 -10.97
CA ALA A 214 -19.48 -4.50 -11.25
C ALA A 214 -19.41 -5.93 -11.78
N ALA A 215 -20.11 -6.87 -11.14
CA ALA A 215 -20.15 -8.27 -11.58
C ALA A 215 -20.78 -8.43 -12.98
N ALA A 216 -21.86 -7.68 -13.26
CA ALA A 216 -22.52 -7.71 -14.56
C ALA A 216 -21.61 -7.16 -15.67
N LEU A 217 -20.97 -6.01 -15.42
CA LEU A 217 -20.01 -5.40 -16.34
C LEU A 217 -18.80 -6.31 -16.61
N LEU A 218 -18.23 -6.92 -15.57
CA LEU A 218 -17.12 -7.85 -15.72
C LEU A 218 -17.50 -9.08 -16.56
N SER A 219 -18.69 -9.64 -16.34
CA SER A 219 -19.19 -10.76 -17.16
C SER A 219 -19.32 -10.35 -18.64
N GLU A 220 -19.83 -9.14 -18.91
CA GLU A 220 -19.95 -8.64 -20.28
C GLU A 220 -18.57 -8.40 -20.93
N LEU A 221 -17.64 -7.80 -20.19
CA LEU A 221 -16.26 -7.59 -20.63
C LEU A 221 -15.55 -8.91 -20.95
N ARG A 222 -15.68 -9.93 -20.10
CA ARG A 222 -15.05 -11.24 -20.33
C ARG A 222 -15.54 -11.93 -21.59
N LYS A 223 -16.84 -11.83 -21.88
CA LYS A 223 -17.43 -12.34 -23.14
C LYS A 223 -16.85 -11.62 -24.36
N ASN A 224 -16.67 -10.31 -24.27
CA ASN A 224 -16.16 -9.49 -25.38
C ASN A 224 -14.63 -9.56 -25.55
N ASN A 225 -13.89 -9.81 -24.46
CA ASN A 225 -12.42 -9.74 -24.41
C ASN A 225 -11.74 -11.12 -24.35
N MET A 226 -12.50 -12.20 -24.58
CA MET A 226 -11.97 -13.56 -24.51
C MET A 226 -10.77 -13.76 -25.45
N ALA A 227 -10.82 -13.16 -26.64
CA ALA A 227 -9.77 -13.28 -27.67
C ALA A 227 -8.56 -12.34 -27.46
N THR A 228 -8.54 -11.54 -26.39
CA THR A 228 -7.52 -10.52 -26.15
C THR A 228 -6.67 -10.89 -24.93
N LEU A 229 -5.35 -10.68 -25.01
CA LEU A 229 -4.44 -10.85 -23.87
C LEU A 229 -4.70 -9.77 -22.82
N SER A 230 -4.80 -10.13 -21.54
CA SER A 230 -5.05 -9.18 -20.45
C SER A 230 -3.75 -8.43 -20.05
N GLY A 231 -3.20 -7.63 -20.97
CA GLY A 231 -1.94 -6.88 -20.81
C GLY A 231 -2.14 -5.48 -20.22
N TYR A 232 -2.51 -5.40 -18.94
CA TYR A 232 -2.89 -4.13 -18.30
C TYR A 232 -1.81 -3.04 -18.34
N ALA A 233 -0.53 -3.43 -18.33
CA ALA A 233 0.60 -2.49 -18.37
C ALA A 233 0.66 -1.64 -19.64
N LYS A 234 -0.02 -2.05 -20.72
CA LYS A 234 -0.08 -1.30 -21.98
C LYS A 234 -1.11 -0.18 -21.97
N VAL A 235 -2.16 -0.29 -21.15
CA VAL A 235 -3.37 0.53 -21.25
C VAL A 235 -3.71 1.30 -19.96
N VAL A 236 -2.97 1.03 -18.89
CA VAL A 236 -3.13 1.68 -17.59
C VAL A 236 -1.84 2.42 -17.26
N GLU A 237 -1.97 3.70 -16.98
CA GLU A 237 -0.85 4.54 -16.56
C GLU A 237 -0.51 4.31 -15.07
N GLY A 238 0.79 4.28 -14.77
CA GLY A 238 1.29 4.18 -13.41
C GLY A 238 1.46 2.75 -12.89
N LYS A 239 1.54 2.61 -11.57
CA LYS A 239 1.81 1.33 -10.91
C LYS A 239 0.54 0.48 -10.84
N LEU A 240 0.57 -0.68 -11.49
CA LEU A 240 -0.53 -1.65 -11.43
C LEU A 240 -0.71 -2.24 -10.03
N ASP A 241 -1.96 -2.48 -9.65
CA ASP A 241 -2.29 -3.21 -8.43
C ASP A 241 -2.02 -4.70 -8.63
N LYS A 242 -1.12 -5.27 -7.83
CA LYS A 242 -0.73 -6.69 -7.91
C LYS A 242 -1.89 -7.64 -7.58
N ARG A 243 -2.94 -7.17 -6.91
CA ARG A 243 -4.15 -7.97 -6.65
C ARG A 243 -4.94 -8.23 -7.94
N VAL A 244 -4.80 -7.37 -8.95
CA VAL A 244 -5.41 -7.51 -10.27
C VAL A 244 -4.38 -8.04 -11.28
N ASN A 245 -3.23 -7.36 -11.43
CA ASN A 245 -2.14 -7.76 -12.33
C ASN A 245 -1.21 -8.77 -11.64
N LYS A 246 -1.71 -9.99 -11.43
CA LYS A 246 -1.03 -11.07 -10.70
C LYS A 246 -0.24 -12.05 -11.58
N PHE A 247 -0.43 -12.03 -12.90
CA PHE A 247 0.15 -13.01 -13.80
C PHE A 247 1.29 -12.42 -14.64
N ASP A 248 2.36 -13.18 -14.74
CA ASP A 248 3.50 -12.94 -15.63
C ASP A 248 3.30 -13.59 -17.01
N ILE A 249 2.38 -14.55 -17.12
CA ILE A 249 1.94 -15.12 -18.39
C ILE A 249 0.53 -14.58 -18.72
N LEU A 250 0.35 -14.07 -19.93
CA LEU A 250 -0.95 -13.61 -20.42
C LEU A 250 -1.56 -14.66 -21.33
N LEU A 251 -2.88 -14.81 -21.28
CA LEU A 251 -3.63 -15.84 -22.00
C LEU A 251 -4.81 -15.23 -22.75
N ALA A 252 -4.99 -15.63 -24.00
CA ALA A 252 -6.10 -15.26 -24.87
C ALA A 252 -6.68 -16.51 -25.53
N VAL A 253 -7.99 -16.51 -25.77
CA VAL A 253 -8.72 -17.61 -26.37
C VAL A 253 -9.43 -17.09 -27.63
N SER A 254 -8.83 -17.34 -28.79
CA SER A 254 -9.34 -16.84 -30.08
C SER A 254 -10.49 -17.70 -30.62
N LYS A 255 -10.53 -19.00 -30.26
CA LYS A 255 -11.61 -19.91 -30.63
C LYS A 255 -11.93 -20.85 -29.48
N ASN A 256 -13.21 -20.99 -29.18
CA ASN A 256 -13.71 -21.95 -28.20
C ASN A 256 -14.82 -22.79 -28.84
N ALA A 257 -14.51 -24.05 -29.13
CA ALA A 257 -15.46 -25.06 -29.58
C ALA A 257 -15.57 -26.16 -28.51
N LYS A 258 -16.68 -26.89 -28.50
CA LYS A 258 -16.91 -27.97 -27.52
C LYS A 258 -15.76 -28.99 -27.55
N GLY A 259 -14.90 -28.97 -26.53
CA GLY A 259 -13.73 -29.85 -26.42
C GLY A 259 -12.50 -29.44 -27.24
N SER A 260 -12.49 -28.29 -27.91
CA SER A 260 -11.32 -27.82 -28.65
C SER A 260 -11.20 -26.30 -28.63
N MET A 261 -10.00 -25.80 -28.35
CA MET A 261 -9.75 -24.36 -28.19
C MET A 261 -8.50 -23.93 -28.93
N THR A 262 -8.51 -22.70 -29.45
CA THR A 262 -7.31 -22.04 -29.95
C THR A 262 -6.94 -20.93 -28.99
N VAL A 263 -5.69 -20.94 -28.53
CA VAL A 263 -5.19 -20.02 -27.52
C VAL A 263 -3.91 -19.34 -27.99
N SER A 264 -3.71 -18.11 -27.52
CA SER A 264 -2.46 -17.37 -27.67
C SER A 264 -1.96 -17.01 -26.29
N MET A 265 -0.65 -17.03 -26.12
CA MET A 265 0.00 -16.73 -24.85
C MET A 265 1.17 -15.77 -25.09
N PHE A 266 1.37 -14.88 -24.12
CA PHE A 266 2.51 -13.96 -24.06
C PHE A 266 3.24 -14.16 -22.73
N ASN A 267 4.57 -14.20 -22.77
CA ASN A 267 5.40 -14.39 -21.59
C ASN A 267 6.08 -13.09 -21.18
N ASN A 268 5.60 -12.51 -20.09
CA ASN A 268 6.19 -11.34 -19.43
C ASN A 268 7.11 -11.73 -18.27
N SER A 269 7.46 -13.02 -18.14
CA SER A 269 8.42 -13.53 -17.16
C SER A 269 9.85 -13.52 -17.72
N TYR A 270 10.83 -13.56 -16.82
CA TYR A 270 12.26 -13.51 -17.17
C TYR A 270 12.78 -14.76 -17.89
N ASN A 271 12.06 -15.89 -17.82
CA ASN A 271 12.53 -17.17 -18.34
C ASN A 271 11.58 -17.71 -19.42
N PRO A 272 12.10 -18.28 -20.52
CA PRO A 272 11.30 -19.02 -21.48
C PRO A 272 10.57 -20.20 -20.83
N GLN A 273 9.34 -20.45 -21.28
CA GLN A 273 8.49 -21.52 -20.75
C GLN A 273 8.33 -22.64 -21.77
N ARG A 274 8.58 -23.89 -21.38
CA ARG A 274 8.22 -25.05 -22.20
C ARG A 274 6.74 -25.38 -22.00
N LEU A 275 5.96 -25.18 -23.04
CA LEU A 275 4.53 -25.44 -23.06
C LEU A 275 4.27 -26.94 -23.26
N LYS A 276 3.38 -27.49 -22.45
CA LYS A 276 2.94 -28.89 -22.55
C LYS A 276 1.43 -28.97 -22.41
N PRO A 277 0.75 -29.92 -23.11
CA PRO A 277 -0.70 -30.07 -22.98
C PRO A 277 -1.15 -30.31 -21.54
N GLU A 278 -0.39 -31.09 -20.76
CA GLU A 278 -0.71 -31.40 -19.36
C GLU A 278 -0.77 -30.17 -18.44
N ASN A 279 -0.20 -29.03 -18.85
CA ASN A 279 -0.22 -27.79 -18.08
C ASN A 279 -1.50 -26.95 -18.32
N PHE A 280 -2.39 -27.37 -19.22
CA PHE A 280 -3.63 -26.67 -19.53
C PHE A 280 -4.84 -27.39 -18.98
N TYR A 281 -5.73 -26.62 -18.34
CA TYR A 281 -6.93 -27.14 -17.69
C TYR A 281 -8.15 -26.31 -18.02
N LEU A 282 -9.22 -26.96 -18.49
CA LEU A 282 -10.56 -26.40 -18.36
C LEU A 282 -11.04 -26.59 -16.93
N VAL A 283 -11.65 -25.56 -16.35
CA VAL A 283 -12.21 -25.61 -14.98
C VAL A 283 -13.70 -25.32 -15.04
N ASP A 284 -14.52 -26.18 -14.45
CA ASP A 284 -15.97 -25.97 -14.36
C ASP A 284 -16.36 -25.09 -13.17
N GLU A 285 -17.66 -24.84 -13.01
CA GLU A 285 -18.21 -24.01 -11.93
C GLU A 285 -17.93 -24.58 -10.53
N ASN A 286 -17.76 -25.89 -10.41
CA ASN A 286 -17.44 -26.59 -9.15
C ASN A 286 -15.93 -26.65 -8.88
N GLY A 287 -15.10 -26.08 -9.76
CA GLY A 287 -13.65 -26.09 -9.62
C GLY A 287 -12.97 -27.38 -10.08
N LYS A 288 -13.69 -28.31 -10.72
CA LYS A 288 -13.08 -29.54 -11.25
C LYS A 288 -12.25 -29.20 -12.49
N LYS A 289 -11.00 -29.69 -12.51
CA LYS A 289 -10.04 -29.52 -13.60
C LYS A 289 -10.16 -30.64 -14.63
N TYR A 290 -10.11 -30.29 -15.91
CA TYR A 290 -10.09 -31.20 -17.06
C TYR A 290 -8.84 -30.91 -17.89
N VAL A 291 -7.92 -31.85 -17.92
CA VAL A 291 -6.59 -31.68 -18.54
C VAL A 291 -6.68 -31.72 -20.07
N ALA A 292 -5.88 -30.91 -20.76
CA ALA A 292 -5.76 -31.02 -22.21
C ALA A 292 -5.08 -32.34 -22.60
N ALA A 293 -5.58 -32.96 -23.66
CA ALA A 293 -5.09 -34.23 -24.17
C ALA A 293 -3.75 -34.05 -24.89
N ASN A 294 -2.95 -35.11 -24.92
CA ASN A 294 -1.68 -35.18 -25.65
C ASN A 294 -1.84 -34.99 -27.17
N SER A 295 -3.06 -35.08 -27.70
CA SER A 295 -3.39 -34.75 -29.09
C SER A 295 -3.45 -33.25 -29.38
N SER A 296 -3.29 -32.40 -28.37
CA SER A 296 -3.19 -30.95 -28.52
C SER A 296 -1.95 -30.59 -29.34
N LYS A 297 -2.06 -29.59 -30.22
CA LYS A 297 -0.95 -29.10 -31.05
C LYS A 297 -0.44 -27.80 -30.45
N ILE A 298 0.78 -27.85 -29.92
CA ILE A 298 1.46 -26.69 -29.34
C ILE A 298 2.62 -26.33 -30.26
N ASP A 299 2.54 -25.16 -30.88
CA ASP A 299 3.58 -24.60 -31.73
C ASP A 299 3.57 -23.06 -31.59
N PRO A 300 4.67 -22.42 -31.14
CA PRO A 300 5.93 -23.03 -30.69
C PRO A 300 5.79 -23.76 -29.34
N GLU A 301 6.60 -24.80 -29.12
CA GLU A 301 6.69 -25.51 -27.83
C GLU A 301 7.35 -24.65 -26.75
N ILE A 302 8.21 -23.70 -27.15
CA ILE A 302 8.84 -22.74 -26.25
C ILE A 302 8.12 -21.41 -26.38
N LEU A 303 7.54 -20.94 -25.28
CA LEU A 303 7.04 -19.59 -25.13
C LEU A 303 8.19 -18.71 -24.64
N ASP A 304 8.84 -18.04 -25.59
CA ASP A 304 9.98 -17.17 -25.35
C ASP A 304 9.56 -15.87 -24.64
N THR A 305 10.50 -15.24 -23.93
CA THR A 305 10.25 -13.99 -23.19
C THR A 305 9.90 -12.86 -24.15
N GLU A 306 8.86 -12.09 -23.83
CA GLU A 306 8.33 -10.98 -24.63
C GLU A 306 7.84 -11.36 -26.04
N HIS A 307 7.57 -12.65 -26.28
CA HIS A 307 7.04 -13.14 -27.55
C HIS A 307 5.64 -13.74 -27.41
N ASP A 308 4.82 -13.52 -28.43
CA ASP A 308 3.52 -14.16 -28.58
C ASP A 308 3.68 -15.55 -29.22
N THR A 309 3.02 -16.54 -28.64
CA THR A 309 2.67 -17.77 -29.36
C THR A 309 1.49 -17.49 -30.29
N LYS A 310 1.50 -18.14 -31.46
CA LYS A 310 0.38 -18.04 -32.42
C LYS A 310 -0.41 -19.33 -32.42
N ASN A 311 -1.65 -19.27 -31.93
CA ASN A 311 -2.69 -20.28 -32.14
C ASN A 311 -2.34 -21.71 -31.66
N ILE A 312 -1.99 -21.85 -30.39
CA ILE A 312 -1.91 -23.17 -29.73
C ILE A 312 -3.28 -23.82 -29.76
N HIS A 313 -3.36 -25.05 -30.28
CA HIS A 313 -4.62 -25.79 -30.39
C HIS A 313 -4.72 -26.84 -29.27
N LEU A 314 -5.59 -26.58 -28.30
CA LEU A 314 -5.86 -27.45 -27.18
C LEU A 314 -7.08 -28.35 -27.47
N VAL A 315 -7.01 -29.62 -27.05
CA VAL A 315 -8.10 -30.58 -27.16
C VAL A 315 -8.40 -31.15 -25.78
N PHE A 316 -9.66 -31.19 -25.37
CA PHE A 316 -10.12 -31.67 -24.07
C PHE A 316 -11.15 -32.78 -24.27
N ALA A 317 -10.73 -34.04 -24.08
CA ALA A 317 -11.56 -35.22 -24.34
C ALA A 317 -12.83 -35.28 -23.47
N ALA A 318 -12.77 -34.73 -22.26
CA ALA A 318 -13.88 -34.71 -21.29
C ALA A 318 -14.30 -33.27 -20.95
N ALA A 319 -14.37 -32.37 -21.94
CA ALA A 319 -14.73 -30.98 -21.67
C ALA A 319 -16.10 -30.83 -20.99
N PRO A 320 -16.21 -30.00 -19.95
CA PRO A 320 -17.49 -29.72 -19.31
C PRO A 320 -18.42 -28.97 -20.27
N ALA A 321 -19.73 -29.08 -20.05
CA ALA A 321 -20.72 -28.38 -20.87
C ALA A 321 -20.58 -26.85 -20.75
N ASN A 322 -20.33 -26.36 -19.54
CA ASN A 322 -20.17 -24.94 -19.21
C ASN A 322 -18.81 -24.74 -18.49
N PRO A 323 -17.69 -24.67 -19.22
CA PRO A 323 -16.41 -24.34 -18.60
C PRO A 323 -16.45 -22.90 -18.08
N LYS A 324 -15.94 -22.65 -16.87
CA LYS A 324 -15.83 -21.33 -16.25
C LYS A 324 -14.61 -20.55 -16.71
N LYS A 325 -13.48 -21.26 -16.84
CA LYS A 325 -12.20 -20.68 -17.23
C LYS A 325 -11.26 -21.71 -17.85
N LEU A 326 -10.29 -21.22 -18.61
CA LEU A 326 -9.08 -21.92 -18.96
C LEU A 326 -7.96 -21.51 -18.00
N VAL A 327 -7.17 -22.48 -17.55
CA VAL A 327 -6.01 -22.28 -16.67
C VAL A 327 -4.78 -22.85 -17.36
N TYR A 328 -3.66 -22.14 -17.26
CA TYR A 328 -2.33 -22.66 -17.52
C TYR A 328 -1.52 -22.63 -16.22
N GLU A 329 -0.85 -23.73 -15.90
CA GLU A 329 -0.07 -23.91 -14.68
C GLU A 329 1.23 -24.68 -14.99
N ASN A 330 2.38 -24.04 -14.81
CA ASN A 330 3.70 -24.61 -15.02
C ASN A 330 4.67 -24.16 -13.91
N GLY A 331 4.81 -24.97 -12.86
CA GLY A 331 5.60 -24.59 -11.69
C GLY A 331 5.03 -23.35 -11.01
N GLU A 332 5.82 -22.29 -10.91
CA GLU A 332 5.41 -21.00 -10.32
C GLU A 332 4.59 -20.14 -11.28
N HIS A 333 4.58 -20.47 -12.58
CA HIS A 333 3.87 -19.69 -13.60
C HIS A 333 2.42 -20.14 -13.69
N TYR A 334 1.50 -19.24 -13.36
CA TYR A 334 0.06 -19.49 -13.39
C TYR A 334 -0.64 -18.35 -14.15
N THR A 335 -1.58 -18.71 -15.00
CA THR A 335 -2.50 -17.74 -15.61
C THR A 335 -3.87 -18.35 -15.86
N GLU A 336 -4.89 -17.50 -15.93
CA GLU A 336 -6.26 -17.94 -16.16
C GLU A 336 -7.02 -16.96 -17.05
N LYS A 337 -7.90 -17.50 -17.91
CA LYS A 337 -8.82 -16.72 -18.73
C LYS A 337 -10.24 -17.19 -18.47
N TYR A 338 -11.06 -16.29 -17.91
CA TYR A 338 -12.48 -16.54 -17.64
C TYR A 338 -13.31 -16.37 -18.92
N PHE A 339 -14.35 -17.19 -19.06
CA PHE A 339 -15.30 -17.09 -20.17
C PHE A 339 -16.54 -16.23 -19.83
N PHE A 340 -16.80 -16.03 -18.53
CA PHE A 340 -17.94 -15.28 -18.01
C PHE A 340 -17.66 -14.68 -16.62
#